data_AF-A0A7S1AP03-F1
#
_entry.id   AF-A0A7S1AP03-F1
#
_cell.length_a   1.000
_cell.length_b   1.000
_cell.length_c   1.000
_cell.angle_alpha   90.00
_cell.angle_beta   90.00
_cell.angle_gamma   90.00
#
_symmetry.space_group_name_H-M   'P 1'
#
loop_
_entity.id
_entity.type
_entity.pdbx_description
1 polymer ?
#
loop_
_entity_poly.entity_id
_entity_poly.type
_entity_poly.pdbx_seq_one_letter_code
_entity_poly.pdbx_strand_id
1 'polypeptide(L)'
;MDPADNLNLIQPVNPWSGRSWSMYTEYYQWSPTYNSNSQQLSVSAGQTLHGSLVYNADDSYTLSQTVVETGATSSQVVQCQEGKKFTIPYVVYEKTFPCSTYPPDSSVTFRNIIVECDGSDCTQEVSWQAKVKDANCDMTAHVDSASLPTDSNEISITWNVNAASKYDNFTSAELLQLNAHGWAAKFAESADFVV
;
A
#
# COMPACT_ATOMS: atom_id res chain seq x y z
N MET A 1 0.49 -13.07 12.70
CA MET A 1 -0.90 -13.49 12.46
C MET A 1 -1.64 -12.23 12.02
N ASP A 2 -2.11 -12.18 10.77
CA ASP A 2 -3.15 -11.22 10.39
C ASP A 2 -4.34 -11.50 11.32
N PRO A 3 -4.83 -10.54 12.13
CA PRO A 3 -6.05 -10.78 12.87
C PRO A 3 -7.16 -11.11 11.86
N ALA A 4 -8.01 -12.07 12.22
CA ALA A 4 -9.15 -12.50 11.40
C ALA A 4 -10.12 -11.36 11.03
N ASP A 5 -9.94 -10.16 11.60
CA ASP A 5 -10.67 -8.91 11.33
C ASP A 5 -10.15 -8.08 10.15
N ASN A 6 -9.02 -8.46 9.53
CA ASN A 6 -8.49 -7.83 8.32
C ASN A 6 -9.28 -8.20 7.07
N LEU A 7 -10.61 -8.35 7.18
CA LEU A 7 -11.49 -8.56 6.03
C LEU A 7 -11.77 -7.27 5.27
N ASN A 8 -11.42 -6.09 5.81
CA ASN A 8 -11.55 -4.80 5.14
C ASN A 8 -10.29 -3.94 5.35
N LEU A 9 -9.85 -3.19 4.34
CA LEU A 9 -8.81 -2.16 4.42
C LEU A 9 -9.32 -0.82 3.90
N ILE A 10 -8.80 0.26 4.48
CA ILE A 10 -8.82 1.61 3.89
C ILE A 10 -7.36 2.06 3.73
N GLN A 11 -6.98 2.55 2.56
CA GLN A 11 -5.57 2.83 2.28
C GLN A 11 -5.34 3.84 1.16
N PRO A 12 -4.36 4.75 1.27
CA PRO A 12 -3.69 5.34 0.13
C PRO A 12 -2.81 4.28 -0.56
N VAL A 13 -2.84 4.21 -1.90
CA VAL A 13 -2.09 3.21 -2.68
C VAL A 13 -1.27 3.90 -3.77
N ASN A 14 -0.03 3.45 -3.95
CA ASN A 14 0.88 3.96 -4.98
C ASN A 14 1.46 2.78 -5.81
N PRO A 15 0.70 2.23 -6.78
CA PRO A 15 1.18 1.06 -7.50
C PRO A 15 2.21 1.41 -8.58
N TRP A 16 3.18 0.51 -8.73
CA TRP A 16 4.17 0.49 -9.80
C TRP A 16 3.76 -0.49 -10.90
N SER A 17 3.58 0.01 -12.12
CA SER A 17 3.16 -0.80 -13.28
C SER A 17 4.33 -1.47 -14.04
N GLY A 18 5.57 -1.34 -13.55
CA GLY A 18 6.77 -1.74 -14.26
C GLY A 18 7.46 -0.61 -15.03
N ARG A 19 6.74 0.49 -15.31
CA ARG A 19 7.27 1.66 -16.02
C ARG A 19 6.78 3.02 -15.52
N SER A 20 5.71 3.04 -14.72
CA SER A 20 5.14 4.26 -14.19
C SER A 20 4.49 4.05 -12.83
N TRP A 21 4.47 5.11 -12.05
CA TRP A 21 3.74 5.21 -10.80
C TRP A 21 2.35 5.80 -11.03
N SER A 22 1.41 5.41 -10.20
CA SER A 22 0.11 6.05 -10.09
C SER A 22 -0.29 6.17 -8.63
N MET A 23 -1.33 6.93 -8.32
CA MET A 23 -1.83 7.08 -6.97
C MET A 23 -3.35 7.11 -6.94
N TYR A 24 -3.92 6.53 -5.89
CA TYR A 24 -5.34 6.59 -5.55
C TYR A 24 -5.52 6.22 -4.07
N THR A 25 -6.76 6.22 -3.59
CA THR A 25 -7.12 5.60 -2.32
C THR A 25 -8.07 4.44 -2.60
N GLU A 26 -8.06 3.44 -1.73
CA GLU A 26 -8.79 2.19 -1.88
C GLU A 26 -9.54 1.85 -0.59
N TYR A 27 -10.75 1.36 -0.76
CA TYR A 27 -11.45 0.54 0.22
C TYR A 27 -11.56 -0.87 -0.34
N TYR A 28 -10.93 -1.84 0.32
CA TYR A 28 -10.94 -3.23 -0.09
C TYR A 28 -11.64 -4.09 0.97
N GLN A 29 -12.51 -4.99 0.55
CA GLN A 29 -13.19 -5.98 1.39
C GLN A 29 -12.99 -7.37 0.78
N TRP A 30 -12.50 -8.33 1.59
CA TRP A 30 -12.25 -9.70 1.16
C TRP A 30 -13.53 -10.54 1.02
N SER A 31 -14.53 -10.36 1.91
CA SER A 31 -15.76 -11.18 1.89
C SER A 31 -17.01 -10.44 2.41
N PRO A 32 -18.13 -10.44 1.65
CA PRO A 32 -18.16 -10.67 0.20
C PRO A 32 -17.22 -9.68 -0.50
N THR A 33 -16.51 -10.11 -1.54
CA THR A 33 -15.47 -9.26 -2.14
C THR A 33 -16.06 -7.97 -2.70
N TYR A 34 -15.57 -6.84 -2.22
CA TYR A 34 -15.97 -5.52 -2.69
C TYR A 34 -14.76 -4.59 -2.69
N ASN A 35 -14.57 -3.85 -3.77
CA ASN A 35 -13.49 -2.88 -3.88
C ASN A 35 -14.02 -1.54 -4.42
N SER A 36 -13.58 -0.44 -3.81
CA SER A 36 -13.88 0.92 -4.24
C SER A 36 -12.60 1.76 -4.27
N ASN A 37 -12.27 2.27 -5.46
CA ASN A 37 -11.12 3.12 -5.67
C ASN A 37 -11.55 4.54 -6.00
N SER A 38 -10.82 5.53 -5.46
CA SER A 38 -10.92 6.91 -5.92
C SER A 38 -10.33 7.07 -7.33
N GLN A 39 -10.41 8.29 -7.88
CA GLN A 39 -9.80 8.60 -9.18
C GLN A 39 -8.28 8.32 -9.16
N GLN A 40 -7.82 7.46 -10.07
CA GLN A 40 -6.40 7.22 -10.27
C GLN A 40 -5.72 8.39 -10.96
N LEU A 41 -4.59 8.84 -10.41
CA LEU A 41 -3.75 9.91 -10.95
C LEU A 41 -2.34 9.41 -11.24
N SER A 42 -1.70 9.93 -12.28
CA SER A 42 -0.30 9.61 -12.59
C SER A 42 0.65 10.32 -11.62
N VAL A 43 1.76 9.66 -11.28
CA VAL A 43 2.83 10.21 -10.44
C VAL A 43 4.15 10.09 -11.19
N SER A 44 4.92 11.17 -11.22
CA SER A 44 6.27 11.17 -11.80
C SER A 44 7.29 10.69 -10.77
N ALA A 45 8.34 10.02 -11.25
CA ALA A 45 9.46 9.63 -10.39
C ALA A 45 10.07 10.86 -9.70
N GLY A 46 10.43 10.71 -8.42
CA GLY A 46 10.99 11.78 -7.58
C GLY A 46 9.95 12.69 -6.91
N GLN A 47 8.66 12.55 -7.21
CA GLN A 47 7.61 13.27 -6.49
C GLN A 47 7.31 12.64 -5.12
N THR A 48 6.82 13.46 -4.20
CA THR A 48 6.45 13.07 -2.84
C THR A 48 4.93 12.93 -2.75
N LEU A 49 4.48 11.83 -2.14
CA LEU A 49 3.08 11.61 -1.84
C LEU A 49 2.82 11.86 -0.35
N HIS A 50 1.74 12.58 -0.06
CA HIS A 50 1.19 12.73 1.28
C HIS A 50 -0.15 11.99 1.37
N GLY A 51 -0.17 10.89 2.11
CA GLY A 51 -1.38 10.10 2.36
C GLY A 51 -2.03 10.46 3.70
N SER A 52 -3.35 10.40 3.78
CA SER A 52 -4.10 10.67 5.01
C SER A 52 -5.35 9.80 5.11
N LEU A 53 -5.64 9.34 6.33
CA LEU A 53 -6.83 8.59 6.72
C LEU A 53 -7.43 9.29 7.95
N VAL A 54 -8.59 9.93 7.79
CA VAL A 54 -9.22 10.73 8.87
C VAL A 54 -10.58 10.18 9.19
N TYR A 55 -10.83 9.87 10.47
CA TYR A 55 -12.15 9.48 10.95
C TYR A 55 -13.01 10.73 11.19
N ASN A 56 -14.25 10.71 10.69
CA ASN A 56 -15.18 11.84 10.73
C ASN A 56 -16.31 11.60 11.76
N ALA A 57 -16.92 12.69 12.23
CA ALA A 57 -18.01 12.64 13.21
C ALA A 57 -19.30 11.96 12.70
N ASP A 58 -19.45 11.82 11.38
CA ASP A 58 -20.61 11.19 10.72
C ASP A 58 -20.45 9.68 10.51
N ASP A 59 -19.54 9.03 11.23
CA ASP A 59 -19.26 7.59 11.13
C ASP A 59 -18.63 7.18 9.79
N SER A 60 -17.72 8.00 9.26
CA SER A 60 -17.02 7.75 8.00
C SER A 60 -15.52 8.01 8.09
N TYR A 61 -14.77 7.58 7.07
CA TYR A 61 -13.36 7.92 6.89
C TYR A 61 -13.17 8.72 5.61
N THR A 62 -12.44 9.83 5.69
CA THR A 62 -11.91 10.54 4.52
C THR A 62 -10.51 9.99 4.22
N LEU A 63 -10.34 9.40 3.04
CA LEU A 63 -9.06 8.90 2.55
C LEU A 63 -8.55 9.89 1.51
N SER A 64 -7.33 10.37 1.63
CA SER A 64 -6.72 11.21 0.60
C SER A 64 -5.26 10.87 0.32
N GLN A 65 -4.81 11.17 -0.89
CA GLN A 65 -3.42 11.09 -1.31
C GLN A 65 -3.10 12.26 -2.25
N THR A 66 -2.10 13.04 -1.89
CA THR A 66 -1.74 14.29 -2.60
C THR A 66 -0.30 14.21 -3.09
N VAL A 67 -0.07 14.61 -4.33
CA VAL A 67 1.28 14.92 -4.84
C VAL A 67 1.69 16.26 -4.26
N VAL A 68 2.68 16.27 -3.37
CA VAL A 68 3.09 17.49 -2.63
C VAL A 68 3.53 18.60 -3.58
N GLU A 69 4.24 18.25 -4.64
CA GLU A 69 4.83 19.22 -5.58
C GLU A 69 3.78 19.91 -6.47
N THR A 70 2.64 19.28 -6.71
CA THR A 70 1.61 19.80 -7.64
C THR A 70 0.27 20.11 -6.98
N GLY A 71 0.04 19.61 -5.77
CA GLY A 71 -1.26 19.69 -5.08
C GLY A 71 -2.34 18.77 -5.67
N ALA A 72 -2.04 18.01 -6.74
CA ALA A 72 -2.97 17.06 -7.32
C ALA A 72 -3.36 16.04 -6.25
N THR A 73 -4.66 15.85 -6.03
CA THR A 73 -5.18 15.04 -4.92
C THR A 73 -6.20 14.03 -5.42
N SER A 74 -6.05 12.79 -4.98
CA SER A 74 -7.06 11.74 -5.10
C SER A 74 -7.69 11.50 -3.74
N SER A 75 -9.02 11.46 -3.66
CA SER A 75 -9.74 11.36 -2.38
C SER A 75 -11.05 10.58 -2.53
N GLN A 76 -11.48 9.94 -1.46
CA GLN A 76 -12.82 9.38 -1.32
C GLN A 76 -13.27 9.39 0.16
N VAL A 77 -14.58 9.27 0.37
CA VAL A 77 -15.18 9.05 1.69
C VAL A 77 -15.71 7.63 1.75
N VAL A 78 -15.34 6.89 2.80
CA VAL A 78 -15.77 5.51 3.04
C VAL A 78 -16.62 5.49 4.30
N GLN A 79 -17.88 5.09 4.18
CA GLN A 79 -18.78 4.95 5.32
C GLN A 79 -18.42 3.72 6.16
N CYS A 80 -18.46 3.84 7.49
CA CYS A 80 -18.21 2.70 8.35
C CYS A 80 -19.35 1.67 8.17
N GLN A 81 -18.98 0.41 8.01
CA GLN A 81 -19.95 -0.68 8.03
C GLN A 81 -20.15 -1.09 9.49
N GLU A 82 -21.40 -1.01 9.98
CA GLU A 82 -21.77 -1.46 11.32
C GLU A 82 -20.94 -0.82 12.45
N GLY A 83 -20.55 0.46 12.27
CA GLY A 83 -19.72 1.19 13.24
C GLY A 83 -18.28 0.70 13.37
N LYS A 84 -17.79 -0.15 12.45
CA LYS A 84 -16.40 -0.67 12.47
C LYS A 84 -15.39 0.49 12.48
N LYS A 85 -14.39 0.38 13.37
CA LYS A 85 -13.24 1.29 13.46
C LYS A 85 -11.96 0.58 13.09
N PHE A 86 -11.13 1.24 12.29
CA PHE A 86 -9.79 0.78 11.95
C PHE A 86 -8.82 1.32 12.99
N THR A 87 -8.26 0.44 13.81
CA THR A 87 -7.44 0.80 14.98
C THR A 87 -5.98 0.37 14.86
N ILE A 88 -5.63 -0.37 13.81
CA ILE A 88 -4.27 -0.88 13.58
C ILE A 88 -3.77 -0.33 12.25
N PRO A 89 -2.75 0.55 12.26
CA PRO A 89 -2.13 1.02 11.03
C PRO A 89 -1.09 0.02 10.52
N TYR A 90 -0.95 -0.04 9.20
CA TYR A 90 0.09 -0.81 8.53
C TYR A 90 0.78 0.05 7.48
N VAL A 91 2.08 -0.18 7.30
CA VAL A 91 2.83 0.24 6.11
C VAL A 91 3.24 -1.04 5.38
N VAL A 92 2.83 -1.14 4.11
CA VAL A 92 2.95 -2.38 3.35
C VAL A 92 3.60 -2.10 2.00
N TYR A 93 4.50 -3.00 1.61
CA TYR A 93 4.92 -3.16 0.24
C TYR A 93 4.55 -4.57 -0.21
N GLU A 94 3.73 -4.68 -1.25
CA GLU A 94 3.26 -5.95 -1.78
C GLU A 94 3.66 -6.10 -3.25
N LYS A 95 4.28 -7.23 -3.59
CA LYS A 95 4.53 -7.60 -4.99
C LYS A 95 4.80 -9.09 -5.16
N THR A 96 4.18 -9.68 -6.18
CA THR A 96 4.27 -11.11 -6.52
C THR A 96 4.75 -11.29 -7.96
N PHE A 97 5.98 -10.82 -8.22
CA PHE A 97 6.64 -10.86 -9.53
C PHE A 97 8.17 -11.04 -9.38
N PRO A 98 8.92 -11.35 -10.46
CA PRO A 98 10.38 -11.36 -10.44
C PRO A 98 11.00 -10.04 -9.98
N CYS A 99 12.16 -10.09 -9.32
CA CYS A 99 12.81 -8.93 -8.69
C CYS A 99 13.16 -7.81 -9.67
N SER A 100 13.50 -8.16 -10.90
CA SER A 100 13.79 -7.21 -11.98
C SER A 100 12.58 -6.33 -12.38
N THR A 101 11.37 -6.70 -11.95
CA THR A 101 10.15 -5.92 -12.23
C THR A 101 9.82 -4.88 -11.16
N TYR A 102 10.51 -4.93 -10.02
CA TYR A 102 10.33 -3.98 -8.93
C TYR A 102 10.87 -2.60 -9.36
N PRO A 103 10.46 -1.50 -8.71
CA PRO A 103 11.04 -0.20 -9.01
C PRO A 103 12.57 -0.23 -8.80
N PRO A 104 13.34 0.43 -9.67
CA PRO A 104 14.79 0.33 -9.67
C PRO A 104 15.46 0.98 -8.45
N ASP A 105 14.77 1.93 -7.80
CA ASP A 105 15.29 2.68 -6.65
C ASP A 105 15.61 1.79 -5.44
N SER A 106 15.08 0.56 -5.41
CA SER A 106 15.41 -0.46 -4.39
C SER A 106 15.00 -0.11 -2.96
N SER A 107 14.28 1.01 -2.77
CA SER A 107 13.71 1.41 -1.49
C SER A 107 12.50 2.33 -1.63
N VAL A 108 11.70 2.36 -0.58
CA VAL A 108 10.69 3.40 -0.32
C VAL A 108 10.76 3.80 1.14
N THR A 109 10.57 5.09 1.42
CA THR A 109 10.61 5.64 2.78
C THR A 109 9.34 6.43 3.07
N PHE A 110 8.70 6.09 4.18
CA PHE A 110 7.57 6.79 4.77
C PHE A 110 8.10 7.63 5.92
N ARG A 111 7.94 8.95 5.81
CA ARG A 111 8.46 9.94 6.75
C ARG A 111 7.34 10.81 7.28
N ASN A 112 7.57 11.46 8.42
CA ASN A 112 6.60 12.33 9.07
C ASN A 112 5.29 11.59 9.38
N ILE A 113 5.39 10.34 9.82
CA ILE A 113 4.23 9.55 10.22
C ILE A 113 3.68 10.15 11.52
N ILE A 114 2.42 10.56 11.49
CA ILE A 114 1.68 11.11 12.63
C ILE A 114 0.46 10.24 12.85
N VAL A 115 0.18 9.93 14.11
CA VAL A 115 -1.02 9.17 14.51
C VAL A 115 -1.79 9.98 15.55
N GLU A 116 -3.08 10.11 15.33
CA GLU A 116 -4.00 10.79 16.24
C GLU A 116 -4.98 9.78 16.84
N CYS A 117 -5.16 9.86 18.15
CA CYS A 117 -6.10 9.04 18.93
C CYS A 117 -7.07 9.99 19.62
N ASP A 118 -8.37 9.86 19.34
CA ASP A 118 -9.43 10.67 19.95
C ASP A 118 -9.16 12.20 19.94
N GLY A 119 -8.65 12.72 18.82
CA GLY A 119 -8.39 14.16 18.67
C GLY A 119 -7.03 14.63 19.22
N SER A 120 -6.19 13.73 19.72
CA SER A 120 -4.89 14.06 20.33
C SER A 120 -3.75 13.30 19.64
N ASP A 121 -2.59 13.95 19.48
CA ASP A 121 -1.38 13.30 18.98
C ASP A 121 -0.96 12.16 19.93
N CYS A 122 -0.97 10.94 19.42
CA CYS A 122 -0.56 9.72 20.11
C CYS A 122 0.61 9.04 19.39
N THR A 123 1.33 9.75 18.51
CA THR A 123 2.42 9.20 17.69
C THR A 123 3.47 8.47 18.54
N GLN A 124 3.74 8.95 19.76
CA GLN A 124 4.71 8.36 20.69
C GLN A 124 4.22 7.08 21.38
N GLU A 125 2.93 6.81 21.33
CA GLU A 125 2.32 5.63 21.93
C GLU A 125 2.25 4.45 20.95
N VAL A 126 2.48 4.73 19.66
CA VAL A 126 2.47 3.73 18.60
C VAL A 126 3.83 3.05 18.51
N SER A 127 3.85 1.73 18.68
CA SER A 127 5.04 0.91 18.47
C SER A 127 4.96 0.18 17.13
N TRP A 128 5.87 0.52 16.23
CA TRP A 128 6.00 -0.14 14.93
C TRP A 128 6.85 -1.41 15.04
N GLN A 129 6.46 -2.44 14.27
CA GLN A 129 7.21 -3.68 14.18
C GLN A 129 7.48 -4.04 12.72
N ALA A 130 8.75 -4.23 12.37
CA ALA A 130 9.14 -4.75 11.07
C ALA A 130 8.78 -6.24 10.95
N LYS A 131 8.10 -6.62 9.86
CA LYS A 131 7.76 -8.01 9.51
C LYS A 131 7.90 -8.24 8.01
N VAL A 132 8.23 -9.48 7.65
CA VAL A 132 8.20 -9.97 6.27
C VAL A 132 7.33 -11.23 6.27
N LYS A 133 6.26 -11.22 5.46
CA LYS A 133 5.32 -12.35 5.33
C LYS A 133 5.75 -13.30 4.20
N ASP A 134 6.02 -12.74 3.02
CA ASP A 134 6.34 -13.48 1.81
C ASP A 134 7.71 -13.05 1.25
N ALA A 135 8.78 -13.55 1.86
CA ALA A 135 10.14 -13.17 1.49
C ALA A 135 10.42 -13.41 -0.01
N ASN A 136 10.91 -12.36 -0.67
CA ASN A 136 11.35 -12.32 -2.07
C ASN A 136 12.28 -11.11 -2.22
N CYS A 137 13.21 -11.14 -3.16
CA CYS A 137 14.04 -9.98 -3.51
C CYS A 137 14.79 -9.35 -2.34
N ASP A 138 15.27 -10.15 -1.39
CA ASP A 138 15.96 -9.71 -0.16
C ASP A 138 15.20 -8.60 0.61
N MET A 139 13.85 -8.62 0.54
CA MET A 139 13.04 -7.54 1.07
C MET A 139 13.15 -7.43 2.59
N THR A 140 13.42 -6.21 3.05
CA THR A 140 13.55 -5.90 4.48
C THR A 140 12.75 -4.65 4.81
N ALA A 141 12.07 -4.67 5.97
CA ALA A 141 11.43 -3.50 6.55
C ALA A 141 12.28 -3.00 7.72
N HIS A 142 12.43 -1.69 7.82
CA HIS A 142 13.17 -1.01 8.87
C HIS A 142 12.23 -0.01 9.58
N VAL A 143 12.34 0.04 10.90
CA VAL A 143 11.69 1.05 11.73
C VAL A 143 12.82 1.88 12.31
N ASP A 144 12.92 3.12 11.84
CA ASP A 144 14.00 4.03 12.16
C ASP A 144 13.46 5.26 12.93
N SER A 145 14.33 5.91 13.70
CA SER A 145 14.04 7.23 14.25
C SER A 145 14.23 8.29 13.17
N ALA A 146 13.21 9.10 12.86
CA ALA A 146 13.36 10.22 11.94
C ALA A 146 13.82 11.50 12.66
N SER A 147 14.15 12.51 11.86
CA SER A 147 14.68 13.84 12.24
C SER A 147 13.74 14.74 13.07
N LEU A 148 12.58 14.24 13.51
CA LEU A 148 11.73 14.95 14.46
C LEU A 148 12.19 14.61 15.90
N PRO A 149 11.82 15.40 16.93
CA PRO A 149 12.27 15.20 18.32
C PRO A 149 11.87 13.85 18.97
N THR A 150 11.33 12.92 18.19
CA THR A 150 10.69 11.70 18.64
C THR A 150 11.26 10.49 17.89
N ASP A 151 11.79 9.53 18.63
CA ASP A 151 12.30 8.28 18.09
C ASP A 151 11.14 7.44 17.50
N SER A 152 11.32 6.86 16.30
CA SER A 152 10.40 5.93 15.58
C SER A 152 9.28 6.49 14.66
N ASN A 153 9.54 7.51 13.83
CA ASN A 153 8.56 8.04 12.87
C ASN A 153 8.98 7.96 11.39
N GLU A 154 9.99 7.15 11.07
CA GLU A 154 10.37 6.80 9.71
C GLU A 154 10.33 5.27 9.51
N ILE A 155 9.70 4.84 8.44
CA ILE A 155 9.65 3.43 8.04
C ILE A 155 10.21 3.35 6.64
N SER A 156 11.22 2.50 6.44
CA SER A 156 11.73 2.20 5.12
C SER A 156 11.52 0.73 4.77
N ILE A 157 11.25 0.47 3.50
CA ILE A 157 11.18 -0.88 2.94
C ILE A 157 12.15 -0.93 1.79
N THR A 158 13.07 -1.90 1.82
CA THR A 158 14.12 -2.10 0.83
C THR A 158 13.95 -3.43 0.10
N TRP A 159 14.45 -3.52 -1.12
CA TRP A 159 14.52 -4.75 -1.91
C TRP A 159 15.73 -4.73 -2.83
N ASN A 160 16.11 -5.90 -3.35
CA ASN A 160 17.22 -6.07 -4.30
C ASN A 160 16.69 -6.53 -5.66
N VAL A 161 16.72 -5.64 -6.65
CA VAL A 161 16.24 -5.94 -8.01
C VAL A 161 17.08 -6.98 -8.77
N ASN A 162 18.29 -7.27 -8.28
CA ASN A 162 19.20 -8.27 -8.85
C ASN A 162 19.23 -9.59 -8.06
N ALA A 163 18.46 -9.70 -6.98
CA ALA A 163 18.35 -10.94 -6.24
C ALA A 163 17.62 -12.01 -7.04
N ALA A 164 17.90 -13.28 -6.72
CA ALA A 164 17.11 -14.39 -7.22
C ALA A 164 15.67 -14.26 -6.69
N SER A 165 14.69 -14.42 -7.57
CA SER A 165 13.28 -14.40 -7.21
C SER A 165 12.71 -15.80 -7.12
N LYS A 166 11.80 -16.01 -6.17
CA LYS A 166 10.93 -17.21 -6.17
C LYS A 166 10.06 -17.32 -7.43
N TYR A 167 9.96 -16.25 -8.21
CA TYR A 167 9.15 -16.16 -9.41
C TYR A 167 9.95 -16.18 -10.72
N ASP A 168 11.29 -16.33 -10.69
CA ASP A 168 12.13 -16.25 -11.90
C ASP A 168 11.80 -17.35 -12.94
N ASN A 169 11.27 -18.49 -12.48
CA ASN A 169 10.90 -19.61 -13.34
C ASN A 169 9.42 -19.61 -13.74
N PHE A 170 8.65 -18.61 -13.35
CA PHE A 170 7.24 -18.50 -13.74
C PHE A 170 7.14 -17.88 -15.13
N THR A 171 6.31 -18.45 -15.97
CA THR A 171 5.89 -17.84 -17.23
C THR A 171 5.01 -16.61 -16.98
N SER A 172 4.89 -15.73 -17.97
CA SER A 172 3.97 -14.59 -17.89
C SER A 172 2.52 -15.02 -17.61
N ALA A 173 2.09 -16.16 -18.16
CA ALA A 173 0.75 -16.70 -17.94
C ALA A 173 0.55 -17.15 -16.49
N GLU A 174 1.53 -17.87 -15.91
CA GLU A 174 1.48 -18.28 -14.50
C GLU A 174 1.51 -17.07 -13.56
N LEU A 175 2.31 -16.04 -13.86
CA LEU A 175 2.33 -14.79 -13.11
C LEU A 175 0.98 -14.05 -13.20
N LEU A 176 0.38 -13.98 -14.38
CA LEU A 176 -0.94 -13.39 -14.54
C LEU A 176 -1.98 -14.16 -13.74
N GLN A 177 -2.02 -15.48 -13.84
CA GLN A 177 -2.96 -16.32 -13.11
C GLN A 177 -2.79 -16.18 -11.59
N LEU A 178 -1.56 -16.12 -11.11
CA LEU A 178 -1.23 -15.96 -9.68
C LEU A 178 -1.67 -14.58 -9.13
N ASN A 179 -1.62 -13.54 -9.95
CA ASN A 179 -1.94 -12.17 -9.54
C ASN A 179 -3.37 -11.73 -9.91
N ALA A 180 -4.07 -12.49 -10.76
CA ALA A 180 -5.40 -12.17 -11.25
C ALA A 180 -6.49 -12.50 -10.23
N HIS A 181 -6.49 -11.75 -9.14
CA HIS A 181 -7.54 -11.77 -8.12
C HIS A 181 -8.18 -10.38 -8.01
N GLY A 182 -9.41 -10.32 -7.49
CA GLY A 182 -10.16 -9.06 -7.39
C GLY A 182 -10.34 -8.36 -8.75
N TRP A 183 -9.92 -7.09 -8.85
CA TRP A 183 -10.04 -6.31 -10.09
C TRP A 183 -9.22 -6.87 -11.26
N ALA A 184 -8.17 -7.64 -10.97
CA ALA A 184 -7.27 -8.21 -11.97
C ALA A 184 -7.77 -9.53 -12.57
N ALA A 185 -8.80 -10.15 -11.97
CA ALA A 185 -9.36 -11.45 -12.41
C ALA A 185 -9.74 -11.46 -13.89
N LYS A 186 -10.37 -10.37 -14.37
CA LYS A 186 -10.77 -10.21 -15.78
C LYS A 186 -9.62 -10.24 -16.79
N PHE A 187 -8.39 -10.00 -16.37
CA PHE A 187 -7.23 -10.03 -17.26
C PHE A 187 -6.65 -11.44 -17.42
N ALA A 188 -6.84 -12.35 -16.44
CA ALA A 188 -6.46 -13.76 -16.60
C ALA A 188 -7.32 -14.48 -17.64
N GLU A 189 -8.61 -14.18 -17.71
CA GLU A 189 -9.52 -14.77 -18.72
C GLU A 189 -9.13 -14.39 -20.16
N SER A 190 -8.41 -13.28 -20.35
CA SER A 190 -7.91 -12.83 -21.66
C SER A 190 -6.53 -13.38 -22.04
N ALA A 191 -5.82 -14.02 -21.11
CA ALA A 191 -4.47 -14.53 -21.34
C ALA A 191 -4.44 -15.86 -22.11
N ASP A 192 -5.60 -16.51 -22.31
CA ASP A 192 -5.73 -17.80 -23.00
C ASP A 192 -5.63 -17.74 -24.55
N PHE A 193 -5.27 -16.61 -25.14
CA PHE A 193 -5.17 -16.52 -26.61
C PHE A 193 -4.03 -15.62 -27.10
N VAL A 194 -2.77 -16.05 -26.97
CA VAL A 194 -1.74 -15.88 -28.02
C VAL A 194 -0.70 -17.00 -27.88
N VAL A 195 -0.75 -17.97 -28.79
CA VAL A 195 0.38 -18.87 -29.12
C VAL A 195 1.24 -18.19 -30.17
#